data_AF-A0A0P9MYV5-F1
#
_entry.id   AF-A0A0P9MYV5-F1
#
_cell.length_a   1.000
_cell.length_b   1.000
_cell.length_c   1.000
_cell.angle_alpha   90.00
_cell.angle_beta   90.00
_cell.angle_gamma   90.00
#
_symmetry.space_group_name_H-M   'P 1'
#
loop_
_entity.id
_entity.type
_entity.pdbx_description
1 polymer ?
#
loop_
_entity_poly.entity_id
_entity_poly.type
_entity_poly.pdbx_seq_one_letter_code
_entity_poly.pdbx_strand_id
1 'polypeptide(L)' 'MTHPDGMQIKITRQEIGRIVGCSREMVGRVLKALEEQSLVNVKGKTMVVYGTR' A
#
# COMPACT_ATOMS: atom_id res chain seq x y z
N MET A 1 14.74 -3.08 -3.50
CA MET A 1 14.01 -4.31 -3.91
C MET A 1 12.91 -3.90 -4.86
N THR A 2 13.24 -3.80 -6.13
CA THR A 2 12.30 -3.53 -7.23
C THR A 2 11.55 -4.82 -7.55
N HIS A 3 10.23 -4.77 -7.52
CA HIS A 3 9.37 -5.83 -8.07
C HIS A 3 9.43 -5.72 -9.60
N PRO A 4 9.30 -6.82 -10.37
CA PRO A 4 9.21 -6.73 -11.84
C PRO A 4 8.16 -5.70 -12.30
N ASP A 5 7.06 -5.59 -11.55
CA ASP A 5 5.93 -4.72 -11.83
C ASP A 5 6.01 -3.32 -11.19
N GLY A 6 7.03 -3.02 -10.38
CA GLY A 6 7.18 -1.72 -9.72
C GLY A 6 8.04 -1.74 -8.45
N MET A 7 7.62 -1.04 -7.41
CA MET A 7 8.37 -0.96 -6.14
C MET A 7 7.71 -1.80 -5.07
N GLN A 8 8.46 -2.70 -4.43
CA GLN A 8 7.98 -3.41 -3.24
C GLN A 8 8.41 -2.67 -1.97
N ILE A 9 7.44 -2.41 -1.10
CA ILE A 9 7.63 -1.78 0.20
C ILE A 9 7.10 -2.68 1.31
N LYS A 10 7.74 -2.61 2.48
CA LYS A 10 7.30 -3.29 3.68
C LYS A 10 6.82 -2.25 4.68
N ILE A 11 5.51 -2.13 4.82
CA ILE A 11 4.88 -1.14 5.70
C ILE A 11 3.54 -1.68 6.22
N THR A 12 3.21 -1.36 7.46
CA THR A 12 1.92 -1.69 8.06
C THR A 12 0.89 -0.58 7.87
N ARG A 13 -0.40 -0.94 7.93
CA ARG A 13 -1.50 0.05 7.92
C ARG A 13 -1.43 1.03 9.09
N GLN A 14 -0.87 0.61 10.23
CA GLN A 14 -0.67 1.49 11.38
C GLN A 14 0.42 2.53 11.12
N GLU A 15 1.54 2.13 10.50
CA GLU A 15 2.60 3.06 10.11
C GLU A 15 2.10 4.07 9.08
N ILE A 16 1.37 3.61 8.05
CA ILE A 16 0.73 4.51 7.09
C ILE A 16 -0.18 5.50 7.83
N GLY A 17 -1.06 5.01 8.69
CA GLY A 17 -1.99 5.86 9.45
C GLY A 17 -1.30 6.89 10.34
N ARG A 18 -0.15 6.55 10.95
CA ARG A 18 0.68 7.50 11.71
C ARG A 18 1.30 8.58 10.84
N ILE A 19 1.73 8.25 9.62
CA ILE A 19 2.33 9.21 8.68
C ILE A 19 1.29 10.20 8.17
N VAL A 20 0.10 9.71 7.77
CA VAL A 20 -0.94 10.56 7.16
C VAL A 20 -1.97 11.11 8.16
N GLY A 21 -1.91 10.70 9.43
CA GLY A 21 -2.81 11.16 10.49
C GLY A 21 -4.24 10.59 10.42
N CYS A 22 -4.40 9.32 10.05
CA CYS A 22 -5.72 8.68 9.97
C CYS A 22 -5.76 7.30 10.64
N SER A 23 -6.98 6.78 10.87
CA SER A 23 -7.16 5.47 11.49
C SER A 23 -6.71 4.33 10.58
N ARG A 24 -6.27 3.22 11.17
CA ARG A 24 -5.88 2.01 10.41
C ARG A 24 -7.03 1.49 9.53
N GLU A 25 -8.27 1.69 9.96
CA GLU A 25 -9.50 1.30 9.25
C GLU A 25 -9.68 2.15 8.00
N MET A 26 -9.44 3.47 8.09
CA MET A 26 -9.47 4.37 6.94
C MET A 26 -8.40 4.00 5.92
N VAL A 27 -7.17 3.74 6.38
CA VAL A 27 -6.09 3.22 5.50
C VAL A 27 -6.53 1.95 4.79
N GLY A 28 -7.12 0.98 5.51
CA GLY A 28 -7.61 -0.26 4.91
C GLY A 28 -8.63 -0.04 3.79
N ARG A 29 -9.56 0.90 3.96
CA ARG A 29 -10.56 1.27 2.94
C ARG A 29 -9.91 1.90 1.70
N VAL A 30 -8.98 2.83 1.90
CA VAL A 30 -8.26 3.49 0.79
C VAL A 30 -7.39 2.48 0.04
N LEU A 31 -6.65 1.62 0.75
CA LEU A 31 -5.83 0.59 0.11
C LEU A 31 -6.67 -0.38 -0.73
N LYS A 32 -7.87 -0.74 -0.27
CA LYS A 32 -8.80 -1.56 -1.06
C LYS A 32 -9.23 -0.85 -2.36
N ALA A 33 -9.60 0.42 -2.28
CA ALA A 33 -9.96 1.21 -3.47
C ALA A 33 -8.79 1.33 -4.46
N LEU A 34 -7.56 1.51 -3.97
CA LEU A 34 -6.36 1.56 -4.82
C LEU A 34 -6.02 0.20 -5.44
N GLU A 35 -6.30 -0.90 -4.74
CA GLU A 35 -6.14 -2.26 -5.27
C GLU A 35 -7.19 -2.57 -6.35
N GLU A 36 -8.45 -2.15 -6.16
CA GLU A 36 -9.51 -2.24 -7.18
C GLU A 36 -9.16 -1.45 -8.45
N GLN A 37 -8.41 -0.35 -8.31
CA GLN A 37 -7.89 0.44 -9.43
C GLN A 37 -6.60 -0.12 -10.04
N SER A 38 -6.09 -1.26 -9.56
CA SER A 38 -4.83 -1.86 -10.01
C SER A 38 -3.63 -0.91 -9.91
N LEU A 39 -3.61 -0.03 -8.90
CA LEU A 39 -2.49 0.88 -8.62
C LEU A 39 -1.50 0.31 -7.60
N VAL A 40 -2.02 -0.52 -6.68
CA VAL A 40 -1.22 -1.20 -5.66
C VAL A 40 -1.70 -2.64 -5.49
N ASN A 41 -0.84 -3.50 -4.98
CA ASN A 41 -1.19 -4.83 -4.51
C ASN A 41 -0.73 -5.02 -3.06
N VAL A 42 -1.63 -5.46 -2.16
CA VAL A 42 -1.32 -5.55 -0.73
C VAL A 42 -1.39 -7.00 -0.24
N LYS A 43 -0.27 -7.50 0.30
CA LYS A 43 -0.18 -8.80 0.96
C LYS A 43 0.39 -8.65 2.37
N GLY A 44 -0.52 -8.49 3.35
CA GLY A 44 -0.16 -8.32 4.74
C GLY A 44 0.62 -7.01 4.99
N LYS A 45 1.89 -7.12 5.39
CA LYS A 45 2.80 -5.97 5.58
C LYS A 45 3.62 -5.64 4.32
N THR A 46 3.47 -6.42 3.26
CA THR A 46 4.19 -6.23 2.00
C THR A 46 3.22 -5.63 0.99
N MET A 47 3.64 -4.56 0.31
CA MET A 47 2.85 -3.89 -0.72
C MET A 47 3.72 -3.68 -1.96
N VAL A 48 3.13 -3.87 -3.13
CA VAL A 48 3.73 -3.52 -4.42
C VAL A 48 3.00 -2.31 -4.97
N VAL A 49 3.75 -1.26 -5.32
CA VAL A 49 3.24 -0.07 -6.01
C VAL A 49 3.62 -0.20 -7.47
N TYR A 50 2.62 -0.16 -8.36
CA TYR A 50 2.83 -0.32 -9.79
C TYR A 50 3.31 0.99 -10.43
N GLY A 51 4.04 0.89 -11.55
CA GLY A 51 4.43 2.05 -12.38
C GLY A 51 5.52 2.96 -11.78
N THR A 52 5.91 2.75 -10.53
CA THR A 52 7.04 3.45 -9.89
C THR A 52 8.32 2.65 -10.10
N ARG A 53 9.11 3.03 -11.11
CA ARG A 53 10.50 2.60 -11.29
C ARG A 53 11.44 3.77 -11.03
#